data_AF-A0A2N1RFF7-F1
#
_entry.id   AF-A0A2N1RFF7-F1
#
_cell.length_a   1.000
_cell.length_b   1.000
_cell.length_c   1.000
_cell.angle_alpha   90.00
_cell.angle_beta   90.00
_cell.angle_gamma   90.00
#
_symmetry.space_group_name_H-M   'P 1'
#
loop_
_entity.id
_entity.type
_entity.pdbx_description
1 polymer ?
#
loop_
_entity_poly.entity_id
_entity_poly.type
_entity_poly.pdbx_seq_one_letter_code
_entity_poly.pdbx_strand_id
1 'polypeptide(L)'
;MPSVADDRIGRTIYADDIKLVKGKVKATPSRSAERASLQLIKTDNTQFFAQLDEMGSDSIVTPIEKRILQREWSLLQSSRNSLNSQVLEWGIAEQNVYIDYTAEYDSLSQLMSVVLNPTYLDENTDITDHGPLRSYFEDYYTKATLLEEYLFQLNTGLLDGLDDRVRLDLNINSSLGLILPLDGASTTLSAILLRDNVDITANYDSSCFTWERVTADTAGDAVWNSQHNLVGKTLTVSVADLYGKSAHFYCRFRYEYSVTMTLMQTGSITLNEETPGPQGEQGEQGEAYVVVIESTNGDKFKPGESMTTTLRAKVFLNGEEITSTIPDSWFSWRRKSFYEPNDDPLWNSNHVAGYRSIDVTANDVYARATFFCDIVK
;
A
#
# COMPACT_ATOMS: atom_id res chain seq x y z
N MET A 1 -47.36 24.59 -1.53
CA MET A 1 -46.23 24.86 -0.60
C MET A 1 -46.78 24.74 0.82
N PRO A 2 -46.08 24.07 1.75
CA PRO A 2 -44.68 24.32 2.05
C PRO A 2 -43.74 23.23 1.55
N SER A 3 -42.55 23.70 1.18
CA SER A 3 -41.35 22.98 0.79
C SER A 3 -40.61 22.44 2.00
N VAL A 4 -40.04 21.24 1.89
CA VAL A 4 -38.70 20.98 2.43
C VAL A 4 -37.95 20.16 1.37
N ALA A 5 -37.04 20.85 0.68
CA ALA A 5 -35.87 20.21 0.09
C ALA A 5 -34.87 19.95 1.24
N ASP A 6 -34.22 18.79 1.27
CA ASP A 6 -32.76 18.76 1.17
C ASP A 6 -32.24 17.34 0.91
N ASP A 7 -31.23 17.35 0.07
CA ASP A 7 -30.42 16.32 -0.55
C ASP A 7 -29.53 15.64 0.50
N ARG A 8 -29.56 14.31 0.57
CA ARG A 8 -28.39 13.53 1.00
C ARG A 8 -28.22 12.34 0.08
N ILE A 9 -27.38 12.58 -0.91
CA ILE A 9 -26.61 11.64 -1.70
C ILE A 9 -25.91 10.63 -0.77
N GLY A 10 -26.65 9.60 -0.38
CA GLY A 10 -26.13 8.33 0.10
C GLY A 10 -26.79 7.27 -0.76
N ARG A 11 -26.02 6.59 -1.61
CA ARG A 11 -26.53 5.46 -2.41
C ARG A 11 -27.09 4.42 -1.45
N THR A 12 -28.40 4.44 -1.22
CA THR A 12 -29.09 3.38 -0.51
C THR A 12 -29.17 2.23 -1.49
N ILE A 13 -28.37 1.19 -1.23
CA ILE A 13 -28.42 -0.05 -2.01
C ILE A 13 -29.70 -0.76 -1.59
N TYR A 14 -30.70 -0.76 -2.46
CA TYR A 14 -31.83 -1.68 -2.37
C TYR A 14 -31.35 -3.02 -2.95
N ALA A 15 -30.87 -3.90 -2.10
CA ALA A 15 -30.58 -5.27 -2.49
C ALA A 15 -31.91 -6.03 -2.56
N ASP A 16 -32.50 -6.07 -3.76
CA ASP A 16 -33.79 -6.72 -4.04
C ASP A 16 -33.75 -8.25 -3.90
N ASP A 17 -32.56 -8.83 -3.73
CA ASP A 17 -32.36 -10.23 -3.35
C ASP A 17 -31.08 -10.36 -2.51
N ILE A 18 -31.16 -10.03 -1.22
CA ILE A 18 -30.20 -10.59 -0.27
C ILE A 18 -30.54 -12.07 -0.17
N LYS A 19 -29.85 -12.91 -0.95
CA LYS A 19 -29.71 -14.33 -0.58
C LYS A 19 -28.98 -14.34 0.75
N LEU A 20 -29.75 -14.39 1.83
CA LEU A 20 -29.28 -14.81 3.14
C LEU A 20 -28.67 -16.20 2.94
N VAL A 21 -27.35 -16.24 2.75
CA VAL A 21 -26.54 -17.40 3.07
C VAL A 21 -26.94 -17.72 4.50
N LYS A 22 -27.64 -18.84 4.73
CA LYS A 22 -28.09 -19.28 6.06
C LYS A 22 -26.90 -19.70 6.96
N GLY A 23 -25.77 -19.00 6.88
CA GLY A 23 -24.77 -19.01 7.93
C GLY A 23 -25.35 -18.25 9.11
N LYS A 24 -25.42 -18.90 10.28
CA LYS A 24 -25.74 -18.19 11.52
C LYS A 24 -24.73 -17.06 11.66
N VAL A 25 -25.17 -15.80 11.67
CA VAL A 25 -24.31 -14.66 12.01
C VAL A 25 -23.95 -14.82 13.49
N LYS A 26 -22.89 -15.56 13.77
CA LYS A 26 -22.28 -15.65 15.09
C LYS A 26 -21.38 -14.42 15.24
N ALA A 27 -21.51 -13.73 16.37
CA ALA A 27 -20.65 -12.58 16.66
C ALA A 27 -19.18 -13.00 16.54
N THR A 28 -18.43 -12.33 15.67
CA THR A 28 -16.97 -12.44 15.62
C THR A 28 -16.45 -12.27 17.03
N PRO A 29 -15.71 -13.24 17.60
CA PRO A 29 -15.28 -13.16 18.99
C PRO A 29 -14.57 -11.83 19.24
N SER A 30 -14.89 -11.15 20.35
CA SER A 30 -14.28 -9.88 20.78
C SER A 30 -12.77 -9.97 21.11
N ARG A 31 -12.13 -11.07 20.70
CA ARG A 31 -10.74 -11.50 20.89
C ARG A 31 -10.03 -11.70 19.54
N SER A 32 -10.40 -10.92 18.53
CA SER A 32 -9.68 -10.84 17.25
C SER A 32 -8.19 -10.55 17.45
N ALA A 33 -7.77 -9.94 18.57
CA ALA A 33 -6.36 -9.77 18.94
C ALA A 33 -5.66 -11.02 19.52
N GLU A 34 -6.37 -11.96 20.15
CA GLU A 34 -5.77 -13.16 20.78
C GLU A 34 -5.72 -14.38 19.84
N ARG A 35 -6.53 -14.40 18.76
CA ARG A 35 -6.50 -15.48 17.75
C ARG A 35 -5.80 -15.11 16.44
N ALA A 36 -5.49 -13.83 16.22
CA ALA A 36 -4.88 -13.34 14.97
C ALA A 36 -3.36 -13.58 14.84
N SER A 37 -2.72 -14.31 15.76
CA SER A 37 -1.32 -14.72 15.61
C SER A 37 -1.14 -15.90 14.63
N LEU A 38 -2.21 -16.51 14.16
CA LEU A 38 -2.16 -17.52 13.10
C LEU A 38 -2.15 -16.79 11.76
N GLN A 39 -0.99 -16.30 11.34
CA GLN A 39 -0.78 -16.09 9.90
C GLN A 39 -1.05 -17.44 9.22
N LEU A 40 -1.77 -17.46 8.09
CA LEU A 40 -1.74 -18.62 7.22
C LEU A 40 -0.28 -18.85 6.81
N ILE A 41 0.38 -19.78 7.50
CA ILE A 41 1.65 -20.30 7.07
C ILE A 41 1.29 -21.27 5.96
N LYS A 42 1.65 -20.93 4.71
CA LYS A 42 1.60 -21.91 3.62
C LYS A 42 2.37 -23.14 4.09
N THR A 43 1.69 -24.28 4.19
CA THR A 43 2.37 -25.55 4.44
C THR A 43 3.28 -25.83 3.25
N ASP A 44 4.59 -25.86 3.49
CA ASP A 44 5.56 -26.18 2.44
C ASP A 44 5.54 -27.69 2.18
N ASN A 45 4.81 -28.08 1.13
CA ASN A 45 4.69 -29.47 0.70
C ASN A 45 5.75 -29.85 -0.36
N THR A 46 6.71 -28.99 -0.66
CA THR A 46 7.66 -29.18 -1.78
C THR A 46 8.43 -30.49 -1.66
N GLN A 47 8.97 -30.79 -0.47
CA GLN A 47 9.72 -32.03 -0.24
C GLN A 47 8.83 -33.27 -0.32
N PHE A 48 7.59 -33.18 0.17
CA PHE A 48 6.65 -34.29 0.12
C PHE A 48 6.21 -34.57 -1.32
N PHE A 49 5.92 -33.54 -2.11
CA PHE A 49 5.58 -33.71 -3.52
C PHE A 49 6.73 -34.27 -4.35
N ALA A 50 7.98 -33.90 -4.06
CA ALA A 50 9.14 -34.53 -4.67
C ALA A 50 9.20 -36.04 -4.34
N GLN A 51 8.91 -36.42 -3.09
CA GLN A 51 8.82 -37.85 -2.71
C GLN A 51 7.67 -38.56 -3.44
N LEU A 52 6.51 -37.93 -3.61
CA LEU A 52 5.40 -38.51 -4.37
C LEU A 52 5.74 -38.71 -5.85
N ASP A 53 6.50 -37.80 -6.44
CA ASP A 53 6.98 -37.93 -7.83
C ASP A 53 7.94 -39.13 -7.97
N GLU A 54 8.84 -39.34 -7.00
CA GLU A 54 9.71 -40.52 -6.95
C GLU A 54 8.89 -41.82 -6.79
N MET A 55 7.96 -41.84 -5.83
CA MET A 55 7.07 -42.99 -5.54
C MET A 55 6.14 -43.34 -6.71
N GLY A 56 5.69 -42.34 -7.47
CA GLY A 56 4.78 -42.51 -8.59
C GLY A 56 5.49 -42.83 -9.91
N SER A 57 6.82 -42.79 -9.95
CA SER A 57 7.59 -42.81 -11.21
C SER A 57 7.46 -44.11 -12.01
N ASP A 58 7.31 -45.24 -11.33
CA ASP A 58 7.12 -46.56 -11.94
C ASP A 58 5.69 -47.09 -11.80
N SER A 59 4.78 -46.28 -11.26
CA SER A 59 3.39 -46.67 -10.92
C SER A 59 3.27 -47.87 -9.97
N ILE A 60 4.34 -48.21 -9.24
CA ILE A 60 4.35 -49.30 -8.26
C ILE A 60 4.68 -48.75 -6.88
N VAL A 61 3.70 -48.72 -5.99
CA VAL A 61 3.91 -48.32 -4.60
C VAL A 61 4.41 -49.51 -3.78
N THR A 62 5.65 -49.44 -3.32
CA THR A 62 6.32 -50.46 -2.52
C THR A 62 5.88 -50.43 -1.04
N PRO A 63 6.12 -51.51 -0.26
CA PRO A 63 5.82 -51.55 1.17
C PRO A 63 6.47 -50.43 1.99
N ILE A 64 7.66 -49.95 1.58
CA ILE A 64 8.34 -48.86 2.28
C ILE A 64 7.62 -47.53 2.03
N GLU A 65 7.20 -47.27 0.80
CA GLU A 65 6.49 -46.06 0.41
C GLU A 65 5.09 -46.03 1.03
N LYS A 66 4.40 -47.18 1.10
CA LYS A 66 3.14 -47.33 1.84
C LYS A 66 3.25 -46.88 3.29
N ARG A 67 4.36 -47.14 3.99
CA ARG A 67 4.55 -46.66 5.37
C ARG A 67 4.66 -45.14 5.46
N ILE A 68 5.29 -44.50 4.46
CA ILE A 68 5.39 -43.05 4.38
C ILE A 68 4.01 -42.45 4.12
N LEU A 69 3.29 -42.98 3.13
CA LEU A 69 1.92 -42.58 2.79
C LEU A 69 0.94 -42.81 3.95
N GLN A 70 1.11 -43.89 4.72
CA GLN A 70 0.26 -44.17 5.88
C GLN A 70 0.41 -43.12 6.98
N ARG A 71 1.64 -42.66 7.24
CA ARG A 71 1.90 -41.58 8.20
C ARG A 71 1.23 -40.29 7.72
N GLU A 72 1.42 -39.94 6.46
CA GLU A 72 0.82 -38.74 5.88
C GLU A 72 -0.70 -38.80 5.90
N TRP A 73 -1.27 -39.92 5.46
CA TRP A 73 -2.72 -40.15 5.44
C TRP A 73 -3.35 -40.03 6.83
N SER A 74 -2.63 -40.44 7.88
CA SER A 74 -3.09 -40.29 9.26
C SER A 74 -3.12 -38.82 9.71
N LEU A 75 -2.12 -38.02 9.31
CA LEU A 75 -2.09 -36.59 9.57
C LEU A 75 -3.22 -35.86 8.84
N LEU A 76 -3.45 -36.23 7.57
CA LEU A 76 -4.53 -35.69 6.75
C LEU A 76 -5.91 -35.95 7.34
N GLN A 77 -6.18 -37.18 7.79
CA GLN A 77 -7.43 -37.52 8.47
C GLN A 77 -7.63 -36.70 9.74
N SER A 78 -6.56 -36.48 10.53
CA SER A 78 -6.62 -35.64 11.71
C SER A 78 -6.94 -34.18 11.37
N SER A 79 -6.29 -33.64 10.34
CA SER A 79 -6.55 -32.27 9.86
C SER A 79 -8.00 -32.11 9.37
N ARG A 80 -8.49 -33.06 8.56
CA ARG A 80 -9.89 -33.09 8.10
C ARG A 80 -10.89 -33.04 9.26
N ASN A 81 -10.67 -33.82 10.32
CA ASN A 81 -11.56 -33.81 11.48
C ASN A 81 -11.64 -32.44 12.15
N SER A 82 -10.50 -31.73 12.22
CA SER A 82 -10.45 -30.35 12.71
C SER A 82 -11.22 -29.39 11.80
N LEU A 83 -11.00 -29.47 10.48
CA LEU A 83 -11.70 -28.63 9.50
C LEU A 83 -13.21 -28.88 9.52
N ASN A 84 -13.65 -30.13 9.54
CA ASN A 84 -15.05 -30.51 9.62
C ASN A 84 -15.73 -29.95 10.87
N SER A 85 -15.02 -29.96 12.02
CA SER A 85 -15.53 -29.40 13.26
C SER A 85 -15.78 -27.89 13.12
N GLN A 86 -14.85 -27.16 12.49
CA GLN A 86 -14.99 -25.73 12.23
C GLN A 86 -16.10 -25.43 11.19
N VAL A 87 -16.22 -26.26 10.15
CA VAL A 87 -17.28 -26.15 9.13
C VAL A 87 -18.67 -26.29 9.77
N LEU A 88 -18.85 -27.27 10.66
CA LEU A 88 -20.08 -27.45 11.41
C LEU A 88 -20.34 -26.30 12.38
N GLU A 89 -19.28 -25.81 13.04
CA GLU A 89 -19.36 -24.67 13.94
C GLU A 89 -19.86 -23.40 13.23
N TRP A 90 -19.31 -23.11 12.04
CA TRP A 90 -19.68 -21.96 11.22
C TRP A 90 -20.94 -22.20 10.35
N GLY A 91 -21.40 -23.44 10.23
CA GLY A 91 -22.59 -23.78 9.44
C GLY A 91 -22.38 -23.61 7.94
N ILE A 92 -21.17 -23.89 7.45
CA ILE A 92 -20.77 -23.68 6.04
C ILE A 92 -20.73 -24.97 5.23
N ALA A 93 -21.35 -26.06 5.71
CA ALA A 93 -21.32 -27.37 5.08
C ALA A 93 -21.99 -27.42 3.68
N GLU A 94 -22.80 -26.42 3.34
CA GLU A 94 -23.46 -26.30 2.03
C GLU A 94 -22.70 -25.35 1.08
N GLN A 95 -21.57 -24.76 1.52
CA GLN A 95 -20.78 -23.86 0.70
C GLN A 95 -19.90 -24.64 -0.29
N ASN A 96 -19.78 -24.14 -1.52
CA ASN A 96 -18.99 -24.78 -2.58
C ASN A 96 -17.53 -25.04 -2.14
N VAL A 97 -16.92 -24.14 -1.37
CA VAL A 97 -15.54 -24.32 -0.87
C VAL A 97 -15.38 -25.60 -0.03
N TYR A 98 -16.40 -25.94 0.77
CA TYR A 98 -16.39 -27.17 1.55
C TYR A 98 -16.75 -28.38 0.68
N ILE A 99 -17.73 -28.25 -0.23
CA ILE A 99 -18.12 -29.32 -1.15
C ILE A 99 -16.94 -29.76 -2.01
N ASP A 100 -16.23 -28.81 -2.64
CA ASP A 100 -15.03 -29.05 -3.44
C ASP A 100 -13.94 -29.75 -2.60
N TYR A 101 -13.67 -29.25 -1.39
CA TYR A 101 -12.72 -29.87 -0.47
C TYR A 101 -13.09 -31.33 -0.15
N THR A 102 -14.37 -31.59 0.13
CA THR A 102 -14.81 -32.95 0.44
C THR A 102 -14.69 -33.88 -0.76
N ALA A 103 -14.98 -33.40 -1.97
CA ALA A 103 -14.84 -34.18 -3.20
C ALA A 103 -13.39 -34.63 -3.41
N GLU A 104 -12.41 -33.72 -3.28
CA GLU A 104 -11.00 -34.08 -3.49
C GLU A 104 -10.44 -34.97 -2.37
N TYR A 105 -10.88 -34.78 -1.12
CA TYR A 105 -10.54 -35.74 -0.07
C TYR A 105 -11.11 -37.12 -0.36
N ASP A 106 -12.36 -37.21 -0.84
CA ASP A 106 -13.00 -38.50 -1.10
C ASP A 106 -12.29 -39.22 -2.27
N SER A 107 -11.86 -38.48 -3.32
CA SER A 107 -11.00 -38.98 -4.39
C SER A 107 -9.67 -39.53 -3.86
N LEU A 108 -8.96 -38.75 -3.03
CA LEU A 108 -7.70 -39.20 -2.40
C LEU A 108 -7.93 -40.40 -1.48
N SER A 109 -9.02 -40.41 -0.70
CA SER A 109 -9.39 -41.51 0.19
C SER A 109 -9.63 -42.81 -0.56
N GLN A 110 -10.23 -42.75 -1.75
CA GLN A 110 -10.43 -43.93 -2.60
C GLN A 110 -9.08 -44.50 -3.04
N LEU A 111 -8.17 -43.67 -3.54
CA LEU A 111 -6.81 -44.12 -3.89
C LEU A 111 -6.07 -44.70 -2.67
N MET A 112 -6.13 -44.03 -1.53
CA MET A 112 -5.47 -44.49 -0.30
C MET A 112 -6.04 -45.82 0.20
N SER A 113 -7.32 -46.11 -0.04
CA SER A 113 -7.90 -47.41 0.30
C SER A 113 -7.34 -48.57 -0.55
N VAL A 114 -6.92 -48.29 -1.79
CA VAL A 114 -6.25 -49.24 -2.68
C VAL A 114 -4.79 -49.42 -2.25
N VAL A 115 -4.06 -48.32 -2.09
CA VAL A 115 -2.63 -48.31 -1.78
C VAL A 115 -2.34 -48.87 -0.37
N LEU A 116 -3.15 -48.50 0.62
CA LEU A 116 -2.96 -48.87 2.03
C LEU A 116 -3.90 -50.01 2.46
N ASN A 117 -4.27 -50.90 1.53
CA ASN A 117 -5.12 -52.04 1.83
C ASN A 117 -4.47 -52.95 2.90
N PRO A 118 -5.11 -53.14 4.08
CA PRO A 118 -4.53 -53.89 5.20
C PRO A 118 -4.05 -55.31 4.87
N THR A 119 -4.68 -55.96 3.89
CA THR A 119 -4.33 -57.33 3.48
C THR A 119 -3.03 -57.40 2.68
N TYR A 120 -2.70 -56.32 1.96
CA TYR A 120 -1.58 -56.28 1.00
C TYR A 120 -0.55 -55.20 1.36
N LEU A 121 -0.43 -54.87 2.65
CA LEU A 121 0.48 -53.79 3.10
C LEU A 121 1.96 -54.13 2.84
N ASP A 122 2.32 -55.41 2.91
CA ASP A 122 3.68 -55.91 2.73
C ASP A 122 4.01 -56.32 1.28
N GLU A 123 3.08 -56.07 0.35
CA GLU A 123 3.24 -56.34 -1.08
C GLU A 123 3.33 -55.04 -1.89
N ASN A 124 3.78 -55.10 -3.14
CA ASN A 124 3.74 -53.96 -4.06
C ASN A 124 2.30 -53.70 -4.54
N THR A 125 1.90 -52.43 -4.70
CA THR A 125 0.61 -52.05 -5.31
C THR A 125 0.82 -51.33 -6.62
N ASP A 126 0.23 -51.85 -7.69
CA ASP A 126 0.16 -51.18 -8.98
C ASP A 126 -0.95 -50.11 -8.97
N ILE A 127 -0.59 -48.89 -9.34
CA ILE A 127 -1.51 -47.73 -9.42
C ILE A 127 -1.68 -47.21 -10.85
N THR A 128 -1.24 -47.96 -11.88
CA THR A 128 -1.27 -47.53 -13.29
C THR A 128 -2.66 -47.05 -13.72
N ASP A 129 -3.72 -47.76 -13.33
CA ASP A 129 -5.12 -47.43 -13.69
C ASP A 129 -5.70 -46.24 -12.89
N HIS A 130 -4.98 -45.77 -11.87
CA HIS A 130 -5.43 -44.68 -11.00
C HIS A 130 -4.81 -43.32 -11.36
N GLY A 131 -3.78 -43.29 -12.20
CA GLY A 131 -3.06 -42.05 -12.56
C GLY A 131 -2.02 -41.63 -11.50
N PRO A 132 -1.43 -40.43 -11.66
CA PRO A 132 -0.29 -40.02 -10.84
C PRO A 132 -0.68 -39.81 -9.37
N LEU A 133 0.03 -40.48 -8.46
CA LEU A 133 -0.16 -40.37 -7.01
C LEU A 133 -0.13 -38.90 -6.54
N ARG A 134 0.82 -38.13 -7.06
CA ARG A 134 0.98 -36.71 -6.70
C ARG A 134 -0.27 -35.88 -6.97
N SER A 135 -0.97 -36.09 -8.08
CA SER A 135 -2.12 -35.26 -8.47
C SER A 135 -3.22 -35.27 -7.42
N TYR A 136 -3.54 -36.44 -6.85
CA TYR A 136 -4.56 -36.55 -5.79
C TYR A 136 -4.20 -35.77 -4.52
N PHE A 137 -2.92 -35.77 -4.12
CA PHE A 137 -2.47 -34.99 -2.98
C PHE A 137 -2.45 -33.49 -3.30
N GLU A 138 -2.03 -33.11 -4.50
CA GLU A 138 -1.99 -31.71 -4.96
C GLU A 138 -3.41 -31.10 -5.01
N ASP A 139 -4.38 -31.83 -5.58
CA ASP A 139 -5.79 -31.41 -5.64
C ASP A 139 -6.38 -31.27 -4.23
N TYR A 140 -6.16 -32.27 -3.36
CA TYR A 140 -6.58 -32.20 -1.96
C TYR A 140 -5.99 -30.99 -1.24
N TYR A 141 -4.67 -30.80 -1.28
CA TYR A 141 -4.00 -29.73 -0.55
C TYR A 141 -4.39 -28.34 -1.06
N THR A 142 -4.65 -28.21 -2.37
CA THR A 142 -5.16 -26.98 -2.97
C THR A 142 -6.52 -26.62 -2.38
N LYS A 143 -7.47 -27.56 -2.36
CA LYS A 143 -8.82 -27.30 -1.80
C LYS A 143 -8.81 -27.16 -0.28
N ALA A 144 -7.95 -27.89 0.43
CA ALA A 144 -7.76 -27.75 1.88
C ALA A 144 -7.31 -26.34 2.25
N THR A 145 -6.33 -25.80 1.52
CA THR A 145 -5.83 -24.43 1.71
C THR A 145 -6.95 -23.41 1.50
N LEU A 146 -7.75 -23.54 0.44
CA LEU A 146 -8.89 -22.65 0.19
C LEU A 146 -9.94 -22.69 1.32
N LEU A 147 -10.24 -23.87 1.86
CA LEU A 147 -11.16 -24.00 2.98
C LEU A 147 -10.60 -23.40 4.27
N GLU A 148 -9.31 -23.61 4.55
CA GLU A 148 -8.60 -23.00 5.68
C GLU A 148 -8.62 -21.48 5.61
N GLU A 149 -8.35 -20.91 4.43
CA GLU A 149 -8.41 -19.47 4.18
C GLU A 149 -9.83 -18.92 4.37
N TYR A 150 -10.84 -19.62 3.86
CA TYR A 150 -12.23 -19.22 4.03
C TYR A 150 -12.66 -19.24 5.50
N LEU A 151 -12.33 -20.30 6.24
CA LEU A 151 -12.56 -20.40 7.69
C LEU A 151 -11.81 -19.30 8.45
N PHE A 152 -10.58 -18.98 8.02
CA PHE A 152 -9.81 -17.89 8.58
C PHE A 152 -10.49 -16.54 8.40
N GLN A 153 -10.98 -16.24 7.19
CA GLN A 153 -11.73 -15.01 6.92
C GLN A 153 -12.97 -14.91 7.82
N LEU A 154 -13.74 -16.00 7.98
CA LEU A 154 -14.89 -16.02 8.90
C LEU A 154 -14.49 -15.76 10.36
N ASN A 155 -13.41 -16.38 10.82
CA ASN A 155 -12.90 -16.22 12.19
C ASN A 155 -12.42 -14.79 12.49
N THR A 156 -11.91 -14.10 11.47
CA THR A 156 -11.26 -12.79 11.60
C THR A 156 -12.15 -11.63 11.18
N GLY A 157 -13.19 -11.89 10.39
CA GLY A 157 -14.04 -10.88 9.78
C GLY A 157 -13.45 -10.20 8.55
N LEU A 158 -12.38 -10.76 7.98
CA LEU A 158 -11.78 -10.23 6.75
C LEU A 158 -12.74 -10.38 5.57
N LEU A 159 -12.76 -9.37 4.70
CA LEU A 159 -13.63 -9.31 3.51
C LEU A 159 -12.78 -9.48 2.25
N ASP A 160 -13.23 -10.34 1.33
CA ASP A 160 -12.57 -10.63 0.05
C ASP A 160 -11.07 -10.94 0.16
N GLY A 161 -10.67 -11.52 1.30
CA GLY A 161 -9.29 -11.85 1.62
C GLY A 161 -8.34 -10.66 1.77
N LEU A 162 -8.83 -9.42 1.80
CA LEU A 162 -8.02 -8.27 2.21
C LEU A 162 -7.71 -8.38 3.70
N ASP A 163 -6.42 -8.50 4.04
CA ASP A 163 -5.96 -8.52 5.42
C ASP A 163 -5.65 -7.11 5.92
N ASP A 164 -6.68 -6.42 6.39
CA ASP A 164 -6.62 -5.05 6.92
C ASP A 164 -6.09 -4.95 8.36
N ARG A 165 -5.85 -6.09 9.01
CA ARG A 165 -5.32 -6.16 10.38
C ARG A 165 -3.85 -5.78 10.43
N VAL A 166 -3.13 -5.97 9.33
CA VAL A 166 -1.74 -5.53 9.19
C VAL A 166 -1.72 -4.04 8.91
N ARG A 167 -1.20 -3.26 9.86
CA ARG A 167 -1.03 -1.82 9.69
C ARG A 167 0.18 -1.57 8.80
N LEU A 168 -0.10 -1.12 7.58
CA LEU A 168 0.90 -0.68 6.62
C LEU A 168 0.70 0.80 6.34
N ASP A 169 1.79 1.52 6.12
CA ASP A 169 1.75 2.89 5.59
C ASP A 169 2.56 2.92 4.28
N LEU A 170 2.03 3.57 3.25
CA LEU A 170 2.74 3.74 1.98
C LEU A 170 3.03 5.22 1.76
N ASN A 171 4.25 5.61 2.07
CA ASN A 171 4.74 6.96 1.86
C ASN A 171 5.34 7.09 0.46
N ILE A 172 5.28 8.29 -0.10
CA ILE A 172 5.89 8.62 -1.39
C ILE A 172 6.78 9.83 -1.20
N ASN A 173 8.06 9.69 -1.55
CA ASN A 173 9.04 10.77 -1.52
C ASN A 173 9.39 11.21 -2.94
N SER A 174 9.63 12.50 -3.14
CA SER A 174 10.09 13.09 -4.39
C SER A 174 11.51 13.61 -4.23
N SER A 175 12.42 13.28 -5.16
CA SER A 175 13.83 13.71 -5.08
C SER A 175 14.02 15.23 -5.23
N LEU A 176 13.08 15.93 -5.86
CA LEU A 176 13.07 17.40 -6.01
C LEU A 176 12.04 18.10 -5.13
N GLY A 177 11.36 17.37 -4.24
CA GLY A 177 10.26 17.92 -3.43
C GLY A 177 8.93 18.01 -4.21
N LEU A 178 8.02 18.85 -3.72
CA LEU A 178 6.64 18.92 -4.23
C LEU A 178 6.43 19.93 -5.36
N ILE A 179 7.42 20.78 -5.61
CA ILE A 179 7.39 21.81 -6.66
C ILE A 179 8.42 21.43 -7.71
N LEU A 180 7.97 21.25 -8.96
CA LEU A 180 8.84 20.90 -10.07
C LEU A 180 9.34 22.16 -10.78
N PRO A 181 10.66 22.26 -11.05
CA PRO A 181 11.24 23.41 -11.71
C PRO A 181 10.79 23.52 -13.17
N LEU A 182 10.76 24.76 -13.67
CA LEU A 182 10.38 25.04 -15.07
C LEU A 182 11.44 24.63 -16.11
N ASP A 183 12.65 24.26 -15.66
CA ASP A 183 13.75 23.85 -16.52
C ASP A 183 13.58 22.45 -17.13
N GLY A 184 12.50 21.74 -16.75
CA GLY A 184 12.18 20.40 -17.24
C GLY A 184 12.90 19.28 -16.49
N ALA A 185 13.60 19.58 -15.38
CA ALA A 185 14.23 18.55 -14.57
C ALA A 185 13.19 17.52 -14.09
N SER A 186 13.58 16.25 -14.17
CA SER A 186 12.74 15.15 -13.71
C SER A 186 13.00 14.87 -12.23
N THR A 187 11.94 14.58 -11.48
CA THR A 187 12.01 14.03 -10.13
C THR A 187 11.77 12.52 -10.15
N THR A 188 12.39 11.81 -9.21
CA THR A 188 12.07 10.41 -8.94
C THR A 188 11.15 10.35 -7.73
N LEU A 189 9.93 9.86 -7.95
CA LEU A 189 9.02 9.43 -6.91
C LEU A 189 9.44 8.05 -6.41
N SER A 190 9.57 7.88 -5.09
CA SER A 190 9.97 6.63 -4.45
C SER A 190 8.92 6.20 -3.43
N ALA A 191 8.39 5.00 -3.60
CA ALA A 191 7.50 4.35 -2.66
C ALA A 191 8.28 3.83 -1.45
N ILE A 192 7.77 4.10 -0.25
CA ILE A 192 8.31 3.62 1.03
C ILE A 192 7.16 2.95 1.79
N LEU A 193 7.15 1.62 1.80
CA LEU A 193 6.21 0.82 2.55
C LEU A 193 6.74 0.60 3.97
N LEU A 194 5.99 1.09 4.95
CA LEU A 194 6.29 0.97 6.37
C LEU A 194 5.37 -0.04 7.03
N ARG A 195 5.91 -0.78 7.99
CA ARG A 195 5.14 -1.49 9.02
C ARG A 195 5.68 -1.09 10.38
N ASP A 196 4.81 -0.59 11.24
CA ASP A 196 5.20 -0.09 12.57
C ASP A 196 6.37 0.91 12.51
N ASN A 197 6.35 1.81 11.50
CA ASN A 197 7.40 2.78 11.16
C ASN A 197 8.74 2.20 10.68
N VAL A 198 8.84 0.90 10.40
CA VAL A 198 10.01 0.27 9.82
C VAL A 198 9.83 0.11 8.31
N ASP A 199 10.80 0.57 7.53
CA ASP A 199 10.83 0.39 6.08
C ASP A 199 11.02 -1.09 5.73
N ILE A 200 10.00 -1.65 5.09
CA ILE A 200 9.93 -3.04 4.62
C ILE A 200 9.81 -3.12 3.10
N THR A 201 10.03 -2.00 2.39
CA THR A 201 9.89 -1.91 0.92
C THR A 201 10.76 -2.94 0.20
N ALA A 202 11.96 -3.22 0.72
CA ALA A 202 12.88 -4.18 0.13
C ALA A 202 12.35 -5.64 0.16
N ASN A 203 11.43 -5.96 1.07
CA ASN A 203 10.92 -7.32 1.27
C ASN A 203 9.94 -7.77 0.19
N TYR A 204 9.46 -6.83 -0.64
CA TYR A 204 8.46 -7.09 -1.67
C TYR A 204 9.05 -6.86 -3.06
N ASP A 205 8.59 -7.65 -4.02
CA ASP A 205 8.99 -7.49 -5.41
C ASP A 205 8.47 -6.16 -5.99
N SER A 206 9.18 -5.62 -6.99
CA SER A 206 8.77 -4.39 -7.68
C SER A 206 7.37 -4.48 -8.31
N SER A 207 6.95 -5.68 -8.73
CA SER A 207 5.61 -5.95 -9.26
C SER A 207 4.47 -5.69 -8.28
N CYS A 208 4.75 -5.65 -6.96
CA CYS A 208 3.75 -5.35 -5.95
C CYS A 208 3.34 -3.88 -5.92
N PHE A 209 4.07 -3.00 -6.63
CA PHE A 209 3.86 -1.55 -6.62
C PHE A 209 3.42 -1.09 -8.00
N THR A 210 2.27 -0.43 -8.05
CA THR A 210 1.70 0.11 -9.29
C THR A 210 1.41 1.59 -9.11
N TRP A 211 1.67 2.38 -10.13
CA TRP A 211 1.45 3.82 -10.12
C TRP A 211 0.23 4.19 -10.94
N GLU A 212 -0.32 5.36 -10.67
CA GLU A 212 -1.35 5.99 -11.49
C GLU A 212 -1.20 7.50 -11.38
N ARG A 213 -1.24 8.20 -12.52
CA ARG A 213 -1.44 9.64 -12.56
C ARG A 213 -2.93 9.95 -12.65
N VAL A 214 -3.36 10.93 -11.85
CA VAL A 214 -4.71 11.48 -11.87
C VAL A 214 -4.63 13.00 -11.88
N THR A 215 -5.33 13.60 -12.83
CA THR A 215 -5.43 15.04 -13.04
C THR A 215 -6.88 15.44 -13.35
N ALA A 216 -7.11 16.71 -13.68
CA ALA A 216 -8.40 17.15 -14.18
C ALA A 216 -8.69 16.66 -15.62
N ASP A 217 -7.66 16.28 -16.40
CA ASP A 217 -7.79 15.74 -17.74
C ASP A 217 -7.81 14.21 -17.74
N THR A 218 -8.98 13.65 -17.41
CA THR A 218 -9.17 12.19 -17.34
C THR A 218 -8.86 11.46 -18.65
N ALA A 219 -9.06 12.10 -19.81
CA ALA A 219 -8.74 11.51 -21.11
C ALA A 219 -7.22 11.49 -21.32
N GLY A 220 -6.54 12.59 -20.99
CA GLY A 220 -5.09 12.67 -20.97
C GLY A 220 -4.45 11.68 -19.99
N ASP A 221 -5.06 11.45 -18.84
CA ASP A 221 -4.61 10.45 -17.86
C ASP A 221 -4.70 9.03 -18.39
N ALA A 222 -5.80 8.66 -19.07
CA ALA A 222 -5.92 7.34 -19.68
C ALA A 222 -4.80 7.09 -20.71
N VAL A 223 -4.49 8.10 -21.54
CA VAL A 223 -3.39 8.01 -22.51
C VAL A 223 -2.04 7.90 -21.80
N TRP A 224 -1.74 8.81 -20.87
CA TRP A 224 -0.48 8.83 -20.14
C TRP A 224 -0.26 7.53 -19.38
N ASN A 225 -1.27 7.05 -18.64
CA ASN A 225 -1.18 5.83 -17.84
C ASN A 225 -0.97 4.57 -18.71
N SER A 226 -1.44 4.57 -19.96
CA SER A 226 -1.22 3.45 -20.89
C SER A 226 0.17 3.42 -21.52
N GLN A 227 0.88 4.55 -21.55
CA GLN A 227 2.16 4.70 -22.26
C GLN A 227 3.38 4.61 -21.32
N HIS A 228 3.18 4.74 -20.02
CA HIS A 228 4.26 4.73 -19.03
C HIS A 228 4.41 3.35 -18.39
N ASN A 229 5.65 3.02 -18.01
CA ASN A 229 5.88 1.87 -17.14
C ASN A 229 5.50 2.25 -15.71
N LEU A 230 4.31 1.81 -15.29
CA LEU A 230 3.75 2.12 -13.98
C LEU A 230 3.97 1.02 -12.95
N VAL A 231 4.86 0.08 -13.21
CA VAL A 231 5.17 -1.01 -12.28
C VAL A 231 6.56 -0.79 -11.67
N GLY A 232 6.63 -0.78 -10.35
CA GLY A 232 7.89 -0.67 -9.60
C GLY A 232 7.83 0.24 -8.39
N LYS A 233 8.91 0.23 -7.62
CA LYS A 233 9.05 1.03 -6.39
C LYS A 233 9.30 2.52 -6.65
N THR A 234 9.56 2.88 -7.89
CA THR A 234 9.88 4.25 -8.29
C THR A 234 9.16 4.64 -9.58
N LEU A 235 8.88 5.93 -9.73
CA LEU A 235 8.34 6.53 -10.94
C LEU A 235 9.08 7.83 -11.23
N THR A 236 9.57 8.01 -12.45
CA THR A 236 10.19 9.27 -12.88
C THR A 236 9.15 10.15 -13.55
N VAL A 237 9.04 11.40 -13.10
CA VAL A 237 8.09 12.39 -13.63
C VAL A 237 8.75 13.77 -13.71
N SER A 238 8.20 14.65 -14.51
CA SER A 238 8.68 16.00 -14.77
C SER A 238 7.51 16.98 -14.86
N VAL A 239 7.81 18.27 -15.07
CA VAL A 239 6.78 19.29 -15.31
C VAL A 239 5.88 18.95 -16.52
N ALA A 240 6.41 18.22 -17.52
CA ALA A 240 5.65 17.79 -18.70
C ALA A 240 4.56 16.76 -18.38
N ASP A 241 4.63 16.11 -17.22
CA ASP A 241 3.66 15.11 -16.79
C ASP A 241 2.49 15.72 -16.01
N LEU A 242 2.54 17.03 -15.73
CA LEU A 242 1.48 17.75 -15.03
C LEU A 242 0.39 18.22 -16.01
N TYR A 243 -0.84 18.41 -15.50
CA TYR A 243 -1.92 19.04 -16.26
C TYR A 243 -2.44 20.25 -15.50
N GLY A 244 -2.49 21.41 -16.15
CA GLY A 244 -2.94 22.64 -15.49
C GLY A 244 -2.09 22.99 -14.26
N LYS A 245 -0.77 22.79 -14.35
CA LYS A 245 0.23 23.07 -13.30
C LYS A 245 0.24 22.11 -12.10
N SER A 246 -0.53 21.02 -12.12
CA SER A 246 -0.58 20.06 -11.01
C SER A 246 -0.88 18.65 -11.48
N ALA A 247 -0.47 17.65 -10.70
CA ALA A 247 -0.92 16.28 -10.86
C ALA A 247 -0.85 15.51 -9.54
N HIS A 248 -1.81 14.60 -9.35
CA HIS A 248 -1.79 13.62 -8.28
C HIS A 248 -1.19 12.32 -8.80
N PHE A 249 -0.28 11.74 -8.02
CA PHE A 249 0.27 10.43 -8.28
C PHE A 249 -0.07 9.49 -7.13
N TYR A 250 -0.68 8.37 -7.47
CA TYR A 250 -0.99 7.30 -6.53
C TYR A 250 0.01 6.17 -6.73
N CYS A 251 0.49 5.60 -5.63
CA CYS A 251 1.15 4.31 -5.65
C CYS A 251 0.27 3.33 -4.90
N ARG A 252 -0.08 2.20 -5.52
CA ARG A 252 -0.82 1.10 -4.91
C ARG A 252 0.14 -0.06 -4.69
N PHE A 253 0.25 -0.45 -3.42
CA PHE A 253 0.85 -1.71 -3.01
C PHE A 253 -0.23 -2.79 -2.98
N ARG A 254 0.04 -3.94 -3.62
CA ARG A 254 -0.76 -5.17 -3.53
C ARG A 254 0.18 -6.37 -3.45
N TYR A 255 -0.01 -7.22 -2.44
CA TYR A 255 0.76 -8.45 -2.27
C TYR A 255 -0.14 -9.61 -1.90
N GLU A 256 -0.14 -10.64 -2.74
CA GLU A 256 -0.93 -11.86 -2.54
C GLU A 256 -0.03 -12.89 -1.83
N TYR A 257 -0.24 -13.05 -0.52
CA TYR A 257 0.58 -13.98 0.27
C TYR A 257 -0.01 -15.39 0.27
N SER A 258 -1.27 -15.55 -0.14
CA SER A 258 -1.93 -16.82 -0.35
C SER A 258 -2.88 -16.77 -1.56
N VAL A 259 -3.66 -17.84 -1.80
CA VAL A 259 -4.54 -17.91 -2.98
C VAL A 259 -5.65 -16.88 -2.89
N THR A 260 -6.23 -16.68 -1.71
CA THR A 260 -7.29 -15.69 -1.50
C THR A 260 -6.85 -14.50 -0.67
N MET A 261 -5.71 -14.55 0.01
CA MET A 261 -5.31 -13.52 0.96
C MET A 261 -4.35 -12.48 0.39
N THR A 262 -4.67 -11.21 0.60
CA THR A 262 -3.93 -10.07 0.06
C THR A 262 -3.66 -9.00 1.11
N LEU A 263 -2.51 -8.33 0.98
CA LEU A 263 -2.23 -7.06 1.63
C LEU A 263 -2.36 -5.96 0.59
N MET A 264 -3.02 -4.85 0.95
CA MET A 264 -3.13 -3.69 0.09
C MET A 264 -2.87 -2.41 0.87
N GLN A 265 -2.20 -1.44 0.25
CA GLN A 265 -2.10 -0.09 0.76
C GLN A 265 -1.92 0.91 -0.39
N THR A 266 -2.43 2.14 -0.24
CA THR A 266 -2.29 3.21 -1.23
C THR A 266 -1.61 4.43 -0.62
N GLY A 267 -0.57 4.91 -1.29
CA GLY A 267 0.08 6.19 -1.03
C GLY A 267 -0.29 7.20 -2.11
N SER A 268 -0.24 8.48 -1.78
CA SER A 268 -0.46 9.55 -2.75
C SER A 268 0.50 10.72 -2.54
N ILE A 269 0.92 11.34 -3.62
CA ILE A 269 1.67 12.59 -3.62
C ILE A 269 1.07 13.55 -4.65
N THR A 270 1.16 14.85 -4.39
CA THR A 270 0.76 15.89 -5.35
C THR A 270 1.98 16.71 -5.70
N LEU A 271 2.23 16.86 -7.01
CA LEU A 271 3.28 17.71 -7.53
C LEU A 271 2.65 18.94 -8.17
N ASN A 272 3.30 20.08 -8.02
CA ASN A 272 2.90 21.32 -8.67
C ASN A 272 4.05 21.86 -9.50
N GLU A 273 3.71 22.52 -10.60
CA GLU A 273 4.66 23.31 -11.37
C GLU A 273 5.09 24.52 -10.53
N GLU A 274 6.37 24.86 -10.60
CA GLU A 274 6.88 26.12 -10.09
C GLU A 274 6.10 27.30 -10.66
N THR A 275 5.65 28.19 -9.79
CA THR A 275 5.08 29.47 -10.19
C THR A 275 6.12 30.56 -9.96
N PRO A 276 6.77 31.07 -11.02
CA PRO A 276 7.67 32.21 -10.88
C PRO A 276 6.93 33.38 -10.25
N GLY A 277 7.60 34.08 -9.35
CA GLY A 277 7.11 35.37 -8.87
C GLY A 277 6.95 36.36 -10.03
N PRO A 278 6.22 37.47 -9.82
CA PRO A 278 6.20 38.55 -10.80
C PRO A 278 7.64 38.94 -11.14
N GLN A 279 7.93 39.06 -12.45
CA GLN A 279 9.23 39.50 -12.92
C GLN A 279 9.56 40.84 -12.25
N GLY A 280 10.66 40.88 -11.49
CA GLY A 280 11.15 42.11 -10.88
C GLY A 280 11.50 43.16 -11.93
N GLU A 281 11.69 44.40 -11.50
CA GLU A 281 12.21 45.44 -12.39
C GLU A 281 13.54 44.98 -12.99
N GLN A 282 13.73 45.25 -14.29
CA GLN A 282 14.97 44.92 -14.99
C GLN A 282 16.14 45.61 -14.28
N GLY A 283 17.07 44.83 -13.72
CA GLY A 283 18.29 45.36 -13.12
C GLY A 283 19.10 46.16 -14.14
N GLU A 284 19.84 47.17 -13.66
CA GLU A 284 20.81 47.87 -14.50
C GLU A 284 21.73 46.82 -15.14
N GLN A 285 21.86 46.85 -16.47
CA GLN A 285 22.69 45.92 -17.29
C GLN A 285 22.13 44.52 -17.60
N GLY A 286 20.85 44.24 -17.30
CA GLY A 286 20.23 42.94 -17.66
C GLY A 286 20.53 41.81 -16.67
N GLU A 287 20.95 42.17 -15.46
CA GLU A 287 21.14 41.27 -14.33
C GLU A 287 19.79 40.82 -13.76
N ALA A 288 19.61 39.50 -13.61
CA ALA A 288 18.44 38.91 -12.95
C ALA A 288 18.82 38.45 -11.54
N TYR A 289 18.35 39.20 -10.54
CA TYR A 289 18.45 38.82 -9.13
C TYR A 289 17.22 38.00 -8.72
N VAL A 290 17.42 36.82 -8.15
CA VAL A 290 16.36 35.98 -7.59
C VAL A 290 16.65 35.73 -6.12
N VAL A 291 15.67 35.96 -5.26
CA VAL A 291 15.73 35.59 -3.85
C VAL A 291 14.87 34.35 -3.64
N VAL A 292 15.49 33.25 -3.22
CA VAL A 292 14.82 32.00 -2.84
C VAL A 292 14.81 31.91 -1.32
N ILE A 293 13.66 31.56 -0.73
CA ILE A 293 13.56 31.33 0.72
C ILE A 293 13.45 29.82 0.96
N GLU A 294 14.43 29.27 1.68
CA GLU A 294 14.43 27.88 2.12
C GLU A 294 13.95 27.79 3.57
N SER A 295 13.16 26.77 3.89
CA SER A 295 12.67 26.50 5.25
C SER A 295 13.28 25.21 5.78
N THR A 296 13.78 25.20 7.02
CA THR A 296 14.37 24.01 7.63
C THR A 296 13.35 22.94 8.02
N ASN A 297 12.07 23.31 8.17
CA ASN A 297 11.00 22.41 8.62
C ASN A 297 9.71 22.52 7.78
N GLY A 298 9.85 22.82 6.48
CA GLY A 298 8.72 22.92 5.55
C GLY A 298 7.86 24.17 5.74
N ASP A 299 6.64 24.17 5.20
CA ASP A 299 5.74 25.32 5.12
C ASP A 299 4.46 25.19 5.98
N LYS A 300 4.37 24.14 6.81
CA LYS A 300 3.19 23.83 7.64
C LYS A 300 3.59 23.48 9.07
N PHE A 301 2.97 24.14 10.04
CA PHE A 301 3.03 23.75 11.45
C PHE A 301 1.82 22.89 11.82
N LYS A 302 2.06 21.80 12.56
CA LYS A 302 0.99 20.91 13.06
C LYS A 302 0.41 21.47 14.36
N PRO A 303 -0.93 21.48 14.53
CA PRO A 303 -1.55 21.91 15.78
C PRO A 303 -1.10 21.04 16.97
N GLY A 304 -0.65 21.66 18.06
CA GLY A 304 -0.27 20.98 19.31
C GLY A 304 1.21 20.65 19.47
N GLU A 305 2.05 20.90 18.45
CA GLU A 305 3.51 20.77 18.55
C GLU A 305 4.19 22.15 18.59
N SER A 306 5.19 22.32 19.46
CA SER A 306 6.06 23.49 19.47
C SER A 306 7.01 23.40 18.27
N MET A 307 6.59 23.89 17.12
CA MET A 307 7.39 23.88 15.90
C MET A 307 8.06 25.25 15.67
N THR A 308 9.36 25.21 15.38
CA THR A 308 10.14 26.33 14.85
C THR A 308 10.68 25.93 13.50
N THR A 309 10.73 26.86 12.55
CA THR A 309 11.47 26.71 11.30
C THR A 309 12.38 27.91 11.10
N THR A 310 13.56 27.69 10.53
CA THR A 310 14.44 28.77 10.10
C THR A 310 14.20 29.01 8.63
N LEU A 311 13.76 30.22 8.27
CA LEU A 311 13.73 30.69 6.89
C LEU A 311 15.10 31.27 6.54
N ARG A 312 15.68 30.84 5.42
CA ARG A 312 16.99 31.27 4.92
C ARG A 312 16.84 31.84 3.52
N ALA A 313 17.29 33.07 3.31
CA ALA A 313 17.32 33.68 1.99
C ALA A 313 18.61 33.27 1.24
N LYS A 314 18.44 32.84 -0.01
CA LYS A 314 19.52 32.65 -0.98
C LYS A 314 19.33 33.61 -2.15
N VAL A 315 20.38 34.31 -2.52
CA VAL A 315 20.37 35.29 -3.61
C VAL A 315 21.13 34.69 -4.79
N PHE A 316 20.49 34.66 -5.95
CA PHE A 316 21.06 34.21 -7.20
C PHE A 316 21.17 35.38 -8.16
N LEU A 317 22.30 35.48 -8.86
CA LEU A 317 22.52 36.40 -9.96
C LEU A 317 22.75 35.57 -11.23
N ASN A 318 21.83 35.69 -12.19
CA ASN A 318 21.89 34.93 -13.45
C ASN A 318 22.04 33.41 -13.24
N GLY A 319 21.45 32.88 -12.16
CA GLY A 319 21.48 31.45 -11.79
C GLY A 319 22.66 31.02 -10.92
N GLU A 320 23.66 31.88 -10.68
CA GLU A 320 24.75 31.61 -9.74
C GLU A 320 24.41 32.14 -8.34
N GLU A 321 24.58 31.32 -7.30
CA GLU A 321 24.33 31.75 -5.92
C GLU A 321 25.41 32.75 -5.46
N ILE A 322 24.99 33.97 -5.16
CA ILE A 322 25.85 35.06 -4.66
C ILE A 322 25.52 35.45 -3.20
N THR A 323 24.72 34.66 -2.48
CA THR A 323 24.27 34.97 -1.11
C THR A 323 25.40 35.39 -0.16
N SER A 324 26.58 34.78 -0.28
CA SER A 324 27.73 35.06 0.57
C SER A 324 28.38 36.42 0.32
N THR A 325 28.16 37.04 -0.85
CA THR A 325 28.71 38.35 -1.22
C THR A 325 27.80 39.51 -0.84
N ILE A 326 26.53 39.23 -0.54
CA ILE A 326 25.55 40.22 -0.13
C ILE A 326 25.68 40.52 1.38
N PRO A 327 25.81 41.79 1.80
CA PRO A 327 25.82 42.16 3.21
C PRO A 327 24.53 41.77 3.93
N ASP A 328 24.61 41.28 5.16
CA ASP A 328 23.43 40.92 5.97
C ASP A 328 22.48 42.11 6.19
N SER A 329 23.02 43.33 6.20
CA SER A 329 22.24 44.57 6.31
C SER A 329 21.31 44.82 5.13
N TRP A 330 21.51 44.14 3.98
CA TRP A 330 20.65 44.29 2.81
C TRP A 330 19.43 43.38 2.85
N PHE A 331 19.36 42.40 3.74
CA PHE A 331 18.21 41.50 3.84
C PHE A 331 17.12 42.13 4.71
N SER A 332 15.99 42.46 4.09
CA SER A 332 14.79 43.00 4.74
C SER A 332 13.67 41.97 4.68
N TRP A 333 13.14 41.57 5.83
CA TRP A 333 12.04 40.61 5.88
C TRP A 333 10.70 41.31 6.07
N ARG A 334 9.68 40.81 5.39
CA ARG A 334 8.28 41.22 5.59
C ARG A 334 7.39 40.00 5.77
N ARG A 335 6.41 40.13 6.64
CA ARG A 335 5.31 39.20 6.86
C ARG A 335 4.01 39.83 6.38
N LYS A 336 3.17 39.00 5.76
CA LYS A 336 1.78 39.29 5.44
C LYS A 336 0.89 38.16 5.94
N SER A 337 0.21 38.39 7.03
CA SER A 337 -0.80 37.51 7.62
C SER A 337 -2.05 37.49 6.75
N PHE A 338 -2.71 36.33 6.69
CA PHE A 338 -3.92 36.16 5.90
C PHE A 338 -5.16 36.75 6.58
N TYR A 339 -5.20 36.74 7.91
CA TYR A 339 -6.33 37.21 8.70
C TYR A 339 -6.01 38.54 9.41
N GLU A 340 -7.05 39.34 9.59
CA GLU A 340 -7.06 40.56 10.41
C GLU A 340 -7.91 40.31 11.68
N PRO A 341 -7.63 40.98 12.82
CA PRO A 341 -6.52 41.91 13.03
C PRO A 341 -5.17 41.19 13.14
N ASN A 342 -4.10 41.79 12.61
CA ASN A 342 -2.73 41.29 12.76
C ASN A 342 -1.76 42.37 13.26
N ASP A 343 -0.56 41.92 13.66
CA ASP A 343 0.57 42.74 14.11
C ASP A 343 1.66 42.88 13.03
N ASP A 344 1.33 42.65 11.75
CA ASP A 344 2.31 42.74 10.64
C ASP A 344 3.03 44.09 10.57
N PRO A 345 2.39 45.26 10.80
CA PRO A 345 3.12 46.53 10.79
C PRO A 345 4.25 46.57 11.83
N LEU A 346 4.01 46.03 13.04
CA LEU A 346 5.02 45.97 14.10
C LEU A 346 6.10 44.96 13.74
N TRP A 347 5.72 43.75 13.31
CA TRP A 347 6.64 42.71 12.89
C TRP A 347 7.56 43.22 11.77
N ASN A 348 6.98 43.79 10.71
CA ASN A 348 7.72 44.33 9.56
C ASN A 348 8.68 45.45 9.97
N SER A 349 8.27 46.35 10.88
CA SER A 349 9.14 47.43 11.36
C SER A 349 10.36 46.92 12.16
N ASN A 350 10.24 45.76 12.81
CA ASN A 350 11.33 45.12 13.55
C ASN A 350 12.27 44.29 12.65
N HIS A 351 11.89 44.03 11.39
CA HIS A 351 12.60 43.11 10.50
C HIS A 351 13.11 43.78 9.20
N VAL A 352 13.29 45.10 9.21
CA VAL A 352 13.66 45.90 8.02
C VAL A 352 15.11 45.69 7.58
N ALA A 353 16.01 45.19 8.44
CA ALA A 353 17.40 44.92 8.05
C ALA A 353 18.13 44.03 9.06
N GLY A 354 19.13 43.26 8.58
CA GLY A 354 20.25 42.83 9.42
C GLY A 354 20.55 41.33 9.47
N TYR A 355 19.77 40.48 8.79
CA TYR A 355 19.99 39.03 8.84
C TYR A 355 19.45 38.30 7.60
N ARG A 356 20.28 37.39 7.07
CA ARG A 356 19.95 36.49 5.94
C ARG A 356 19.00 35.34 6.31
N SER A 357 18.68 35.18 7.58
CA SER A 357 17.81 34.13 8.08
C SER A 357 17.00 34.59 9.29
N ILE A 358 15.78 34.07 9.43
CA ILE A 358 14.90 34.28 10.57
C ILE A 358 14.35 32.97 11.10
N ASP A 359 14.14 32.90 12.41
CA ASP A 359 13.37 31.82 13.02
C ASP A 359 11.90 32.24 13.09
N VAL A 360 11.03 31.35 12.64
CA VAL A 360 9.57 31.49 12.66
C VAL A 360 8.99 30.36 13.49
N THR A 361 8.17 30.70 14.46
CA THR A 361 7.48 29.78 15.36
C THR A 361 5.98 29.73 15.04
N ALA A 362 5.29 28.75 15.61
CA ALA A 362 3.82 28.71 15.55
C ALA A 362 3.14 29.97 16.13
N ASN A 363 3.79 30.69 17.05
CA ASN A 363 3.26 31.95 17.58
C ASN A 363 3.34 33.11 16.58
N ASP A 364 4.24 33.04 15.61
CA ASP A 364 4.40 34.05 14.57
C ASP A 364 3.33 33.93 13.47
N VAL A 365 2.50 32.87 13.50
CA VAL A 365 1.50 32.53 12.47
C VAL A 365 0.20 32.03 13.11
N TYR A 366 -0.82 32.90 13.22
CA TYR A 366 -2.12 32.53 13.80
C TYR A 366 -2.89 31.46 12.98
N ALA A 367 -2.73 31.45 11.65
CA ALA A 367 -3.29 30.41 10.77
C ALA A 367 -2.55 30.30 9.44
N ARG A 368 -2.30 31.44 8.78
CA ARG A 368 -1.53 31.52 7.53
C ARG A 368 -0.86 32.88 7.45
N ALA A 369 0.42 32.88 7.07
CA ALA A 369 1.17 34.08 6.73
C ALA A 369 2.09 33.78 5.55
N THR A 370 2.41 34.81 4.77
CA THR A 370 3.44 34.78 3.73
C THR A 370 4.62 35.62 4.19
N PHE A 371 5.82 35.05 4.12
CA PHE A 371 7.07 35.75 4.39
C PHE A 371 7.74 36.11 3.07
N PHE A 372 8.32 37.31 3.04
CA PHE A 372 9.07 37.88 1.94
C PHE A 372 10.44 38.27 2.46
N CYS A 373 11.45 38.15 1.61
CA CYS A 373 12.77 38.71 1.84
C CYS A 373 13.12 39.57 0.63
N ASP A 374 13.28 40.87 0.87
CA ASP A 374 13.71 41.84 -0.12
C ASP A 374 15.20 42.15 0.09
N ILE A 375 15.90 42.49 -0.99
CA ILE A 375 17.26 43.03 -0.93
C ILE A 375 17.17 44.55 -1.03
N VAL A 376 17.47 45.24 0.08
CA VAL A 376 17.43 46.70 0.21
C VAL A 376 18.85 47.25 0.27
N LYS A 377 19.22 48.08 -0.71
CA LYS A 377 20.56 48.65 -0.86
C LYS A 377 20.77 49.92 -0.05
#